data_AF-A0A2H0XNX4-F1
#
_entry.id   AF-A0A2H0XNX4-F1
#
_cell.length_a   1.000
_cell.length_b   1.000
_cell.length_c   1.000
_cell.angle_alpha   90.00
_cell.angle_beta   90.00
_cell.angle_gamma   90.00
#
_symmetry.space_group_name_H-M   'P 1'
#
loop_
_entity.id
_entity.type
_entity.pdbx_description
1 polymer ?
#
loop_
_entity_poly.entity_id
_entity_poly.type
_entity_poly.pdbx_seq_one_letter_code
_entity_poly.pdbx_strand_id
1 'polypeptide(L)'
;MYKLKLHKNLNRKKWQTFNRYQQILMVANELNRAKNWIIKGDLEETNNCYERAFELLDLTISVVTRRSLLKELLRFREMLATQYISKEKDNLLNQKLFDVLLSLNKDGYNLYFS
;
A
#
# COMPACT_ATOMS: atom_id res chain seq x y z
N MET A 1 6.21 13.56 -8.78
CA MET A 1 5.11 12.57 -8.72
C MET A 1 4.54 12.44 -10.11
N TYR A 2 4.45 11.22 -10.63
CA TYR A 2 3.91 10.97 -11.97
C TYR A 2 2.38 11.12 -12.00
N LYS A 3 1.79 11.19 -13.19
CA LYS A 3 0.34 11.23 -13.36
C LYS A 3 -0.27 9.90 -12.94
N LEU A 4 -1.18 9.94 -11.97
CA LEU A 4 -1.94 8.76 -11.53
C LEU A 4 -2.78 8.23 -12.69
N LYS A 5 -2.67 6.93 -12.95
CA LYS A 5 -3.40 6.21 -14.00
C LYS A 5 -4.71 5.64 -13.45
N LEU A 6 -4.69 5.10 -12.23
CA LEU A 6 -5.81 4.36 -11.63
C LEU A 6 -6.66 5.26 -10.72
N HIS A 7 -6.02 6.13 -9.94
CA HIS A 7 -6.71 7.09 -9.06
C HIS A 7 -6.80 8.50 -9.66
N LYS A 8 -7.42 8.62 -10.85
CA LYS A 8 -7.50 9.86 -11.64
C LYS A 8 -8.06 11.09 -10.89
N ASN A 9 -8.95 10.85 -9.92
CA ASN A 9 -9.61 11.88 -9.12
C ASN A 9 -8.89 12.20 -7.81
N LEU A 10 -7.74 11.57 -7.54
CA LEU A 10 -6.86 11.88 -6.43
C LEU A 10 -5.69 12.73 -6.93
N ASN A 11 -5.28 13.66 -6.09
CA ASN A 11 -4.06 14.42 -6.25
C ASN A 11 -3.48 14.69 -4.86
N ARG A 12 -2.27 15.25 -4.80
CA ARG A 12 -1.59 15.53 -3.53
C ARG A 12 -2.44 16.36 -2.56
N LYS A 13 -3.10 17.43 -3.03
CA LYS A 13 -3.91 18.31 -2.18
C LYS A 13 -5.11 17.57 -1.58
N LYS A 14 -5.83 16.81 -2.40
CA LYS A 14 -6.95 15.98 -1.94
C LYS A 14 -6.46 14.84 -1.04
N TRP A 15 -5.29 14.27 -1.29
CA TRP A 15 -4.74 13.21 -0.46
C TRP A 15 -4.40 13.71 0.96
N GLN A 16 -3.94 14.96 1.09
CA GLN A 16 -3.64 15.60 2.37
C GLN A 16 -4.88 15.80 3.26
N THR A 17 -6.11 15.76 2.72
CA THR A 17 -7.32 15.89 3.55
C THR A 17 -7.64 14.62 4.34
N PHE A 18 -7.06 13.48 3.95
CA PHE A 18 -7.18 12.24 4.71
C PHE A 18 -6.14 12.21 5.84
N ASN A 19 -6.55 11.72 7.01
CA ASN A 19 -5.62 11.51 8.10
C ASN A 19 -4.65 10.34 7.78
N ARG A 20 -3.55 10.24 8.53
CA ARG A 20 -2.49 9.27 8.25
C ARG A 20 -2.98 7.83 8.26
N TYR A 21 -3.88 7.51 9.20
CA TYR A 21 -4.46 6.19 9.33
C TYR A 21 -5.30 5.82 8.09
N GLN A 22 -6.16 6.73 7.61
CA GLN A 22 -6.94 6.55 6.39
C GLN A 22 -6.06 6.31 5.16
N GLN A 23 -4.98 7.08 5.01
CA GLN A 23 -4.04 6.90 3.89
C GLN A 23 -3.40 5.50 3.91
N ILE A 24 -2.97 5.03 5.09
CA ILE A 24 -2.39 3.69 5.28
C ILE A 24 -3.43 2.60 5.01
N LEU A 25 -4.65 2.75 5.52
CA LEU A 25 -5.73 1.80 5.28
C LEU A 25 -6.09 1.65 3.81
N MET A 26 -6.10 2.74 3.05
CA MET A 26 -6.39 2.67 1.62
C MET A 26 -5.34 1.85 0.87
N VAL A 27 -4.05 1.98 1.24
CA VAL A 27 -2.98 1.13 0.69
C VAL A 27 -3.16 -0.33 1.15
N ALA A 28 -3.47 -0.55 2.43
CA ALA A 28 -3.67 -1.88 3.00
C ALA A 28 -4.86 -2.62 2.37
N ASN A 29 -5.94 -1.91 2.04
CA ASN A 29 -7.10 -2.48 1.36
C ASN A 29 -6.76 -3.05 -0.02
N GLU A 30 -5.82 -2.43 -0.75
CA GLU A 30 -5.34 -2.98 -2.03
C GLU A 30 -4.50 -4.25 -1.83
N LEU A 31 -3.70 -4.35 -0.75
CA LEU A 31 -2.98 -5.60 -0.40
C LEU A 31 -3.94 -6.72 0.01
N ASN A 32 -5.01 -6.39 0.74
CA ASN A 32 -6.06 -7.35 1.10
C ASN A 32 -6.85 -7.80 -0.13
N ARG A 33 -7.07 -6.91 -1.10
CA ARG A 33 -7.66 -7.26 -2.39
C ARG A 33 -6.73 -8.15 -3.20
N ALA A 34 -5.43 -7.86 -3.22
CA ALA A 34 -4.41 -8.69 -3.86
C ALA A 34 -4.41 -10.12 -3.30
N LYS A 35 -4.47 -10.30 -1.98
CA LYS A 35 -4.59 -11.62 -1.33
C LYS A 35 -5.70 -12.48 -1.93
N ASN A 36 -6.89 -11.90 -2.14
CA ASN A 36 -8.02 -12.63 -2.70
C ASN A 36 -7.76 -13.11 -4.14
N TRP A 37 -7.00 -12.35 -4.93
CA TRP A 37 -6.63 -12.71 -6.30
C TRP A 37 -5.47 -13.70 -6.37
N ILE A 38 -4.50 -13.59 -5.45
CA ILE A 38 -3.42 -14.57 -5.29
C ILE A 38 -4.01 -15.96 -5.01
N ILE A 39 -4.97 -16.06 -4.08
CA ILE A 39 -5.64 -17.32 -3.75
C ILE A 39 -6.37 -17.92 -4.96
N LYS A 40 -6.91 -17.06 -5.85
CA LYS A 40 -7.58 -17.48 -7.08
C LYS A 40 -6.61 -17.79 -8.23
N GLY A 41 -5.32 -17.53 -8.08
CA GLY A 41 -4.32 -17.69 -9.13
C GLY A 41 -4.39 -16.62 -10.22
N ASP A 42 -5.08 -15.49 -9.98
CA ASP A 42 -5.22 -14.42 -10.97
C ASP A 42 -4.08 -13.40 -10.82
N LEU A 43 -3.03 -13.61 -11.63
CA LEU A 43 -1.82 -12.80 -11.58
C LEU A 43 -2.07 -11.36 -12.09
N GLU A 44 -2.91 -11.19 -13.11
CA GLU A 44 -3.20 -9.89 -13.69
C GLU A 44 -3.94 -9.02 -12.69
N GLU A 45 -5.00 -9.55 -12.06
CA GLU A 45 -5.74 -8.81 -11.04
C GLU A 45 -4.91 -8.56 -9.77
N THR A 46 -4.02 -9.48 -9.41
CA THR A 46 -3.06 -9.26 -8.33
C THR A 46 -2.15 -8.07 -8.64
N ASN A 47 -1.58 -8.01 -9.85
CA ASN A 47 -0.73 -6.90 -10.28
C ASN A 47 -1.52 -5.59 -10.34
N ASN A 48 -2.76 -5.61 -10.81
CA ASN A 48 -3.64 -4.45 -10.82
C ASN A 48 -3.89 -3.89 -9.39
N CYS A 49 -3.98 -4.75 -8.39
CA CYS A 49 -4.06 -4.32 -6.98
C CYS A 49 -2.75 -3.67 -6.50
N TYR A 50 -1.60 -4.25 -6.85
CA TYR A 50 -0.29 -3.67 -6.50
C TYR A 50 -0.03 -2.32 -7.15
N GLU A 51 -0.42 -2.13 -8.40
CA GLU A 51 -0.34 -0.82 -9.08
C GLU A 51 -1.15 0.25 -8.34
N ARG A 52 -2.36 -0.08 -7.88
CA ARG A 52 -3.17 0.83 -7.03
C ARG A 52 -2.48 1.11 -5.70
N ALA A 53 -1.94 0.07 -5.06
CA ALA A 53 -1.19 0.22 -3.81
C ALA A 53 0.02 1.16 -3.99
N PHE A 54 0.78 1.05 -5.09
CA PHE A 54 1.89 1.95 -5.39
C PHE A 54 1.45 3.39 -5.58
N GLU A 55 0.37 3.65 -6.32
CA GLU A 55 -0.16 5.00 -6.51
C GLU A 55 -0.52 5.67 -5.18
N LEU A 56 -1.21 4.95 -4.30
CA LEU A 56 -1.62 5.42 -2.99
C LEU A 56 -0.42 5.58 -2.04
N LEU A 57 0.55 4.67 -2.11
CA LEU A 57 1.79 4.73 -1.33
C LEU A 57 2.65 5.92 -1.75
N ASP A 58 2.82 6.17 -3.05
CA ASP A 58 3.58 7.30 -3.58
C ASP A 58 2.92 8.64 -3.23
N LEU A 59 1.58 8.69 -3.27
CA LEU A 59 0.80 9.81 -2.74
C LEU A 59 1.10 10.04 -1.25
N THR A 60 1.10 8.96 -0.46
CA THR A 60 1.38 8.97 0.98
C THR A 60 2.79 9.49 1.26
N ILE A 61 3.80 8.95 0.57
CA ILE A 61 5.20 9.39 0.61
C ILE A 61 5.32 10.89 0.30
N SER A 62 4.59 11.38 -0.71
CA SER A 62 4.64 12.79 -1.13
C SER A 62 4.09 13.77 -0.08
N VAL A 63 3.33 13.30 0.91
CA VAL A 63 2.69 14.13 1.94
C VAL A 63 3.22 13.85 3.35
N VAL A 64 4.11 12.89 3.53
CA VAL A 64 4.78 12.64 4.82
C VAL A 64 5.85 13.71 5.06
N THR A 65 5.81 14.31 6.25
CA THR A 65 6.86 15.24 6.72
C THR A 65 7.83 14.58 7.71
N ARG A 66 7.36 13.56 8.45
CA ARG A 66 8.18 12.81 9.43
C ARG A 66 9.20 11.92 8.72
N ARG A 67 10.49 12.29 8.81
CA ARG A 67 11.60 11.60 8.11
C ARG A 67 11.73 10.11 8.44
N SER A 68 11.49 9.68 9.68
CA SER A 68 11.55 8.26 10.06
C SER A 68 10.48 7.43 9.33
N LEU A 69 9.23 7.90 9.34
CA LEU A 69 8.14 7.24 8.60
C LEU A 69 8.39 7.25 7.09
N LEU A 70 8.92 8.33 6.54
CA LEU A 70 9.27 8.39 5.13
C LEU A 70 10.25 7.28 4.74
N LYS A 71 11.28 7.04 5.57
CA LYS A 71 12.24 5.95 5.35
C LYS A 71 11.55 4.59 5.37
N GLU A 72 10.67 4.33 6.34
CA GLU A 72 9.95 3.06 6.39
C GLU A 72 9.00 2.85 5.21
N LEU A 73 8.31 3.89 4.75
CA LEU A 73 7.44 3.80 3.56
C LEU A 73 8.24 3.55 2.28
N LEU A 74 9.45 4.11 2.17
CA LEU A 74 10.35 3.83 1.04
C LEU A 74 10.86 2.39 1.06
N ARG A 75 11.24 1.85 2.23
CA ARG A 75 11.60 0.42 2.36
C ARG A 75 10.41 -0.49 2.07
N PHE A 76 9.23 -0.13 2.56
CA PHE A 76 8.00 -0.83 2.26
C PHE A 76 7.73 -0.87 0.75
N ARG A 77 7.93 0.26 0.06
CA ARG A 77 7.81 0.37 -1.39
C ARG A 77 8.76 -0.58 -2.12
N GLU A 78 10.01 -0.69 -1.68
CA GLU A 78 10.99 -1.63 -2.25
C GLU A 78 10.56 -3.09 -2.05
N MET A 79 10.07 -3.43 -0.86
CA MET A 79 9.59 -4.78 -0.58
C MET A 79 8.34 -5.15 -1.38
N LEU A 80 7.42 -4.21 -1.55
CA LEU A 80 6.26 -4.39 -2.44
C LEU A 80 6.69 -4.57 -3.89
N ALA A 81 7.74 -3.86 -4.34
CA ALA A 81 8.28 -4.01 -5.70
C ALA A 81 8.84 -5.41 -5.94
N THR A 82 9.55 -5.98 -4.97
CA THR A 82 10.04 -7.37 -5.05
C THR A 82 8.89 -8.37 -5.27
N GLN A 83 7.78 -8.21 -4.53
CA GLN A 83 6.59 -9.03 -4.72
C GLN A 83 5.93 -8.78 -6.10
N TYR A 84 5.86 -7.53 -6.55
CA TYR A 84 5.26 -7.15 -7.82
C TYR A 84 6.01 -7.73 -9.03
N ILE A 85 7.34 -7.74 -9.03
CA ILE A 85 8.13 -8.31 -10.15
C ILE A 85 8.25 -9.83 -10.12
N SER A 86 7.93 -10.46 -8.98
CA SER A 86 7.98 -11.91 -8.85
C SER A 86 6.99 -12.58 -9.81
N LYS A 87 7.45 -13.67 -10.46
CA LYS A 87 6.64 -14.49 -11.38
C LYS A 87 5.48 -15.18 -10.66
N GLU A 88 5.70 -15.55 -9.41
CA GLU A 88 4.70 -16.14 -8.53
C GLU A 88 4.46 -15.22 -7.35
N LYS A 89 3.20 -15.13 -6.91
CA LYS A 89 2.81 -14.24 -5.82
C LYS A 89 2.75 -15.02 -4.52
N ASP A 90 3.61 -14.66 -3.59
CA ASP A 90 3.64 -15.28 -2.27
C ASP A 90 2.56 -14.63 -1.38
N ASN A 91 1.50 -15.40 -1.09
CA ASN A 91 0.41 -14.94 -0.22
C ASN A 91 0.87 -14.64 1.22
N LEU A 92 1.84 -15.40 1.74
CA LEU A 92 2.38 -15.17 3.09
C LEU A 92 3.17 -13.87 3.12
N LEU A 93 3.99 -13.61 2.11
CA LEU A 93 4.69 -12.33 1.98
C LEU A 93 3.71 -11.16 1.79
N ASN A 94 2.63 -11.34 1.02
CA ASN A 94 1.58 -10.34 0.88
C ASN A 94 0.93 -10.00 2.24
N GLN A 95 0.64 -11.03 3.06
CA GLN A 95 0.11 -10.84 4.40
C GLN A 95 1.13 -10.11 5.30
N LYS A 96 2.41 -10.48 5.27
CA LYS A 96 3.45 -9.77 6.05
C LYS A 96 3.57 -8.29 5.64
N LEU A 97 3.47 -7.99 4.35
CA LEU A 97 3.44 -6.61 3.86
C LEU A 97 2.24 -5.85 4.42
N PHE A 98 1.05 -6.47 4.42
CA PHE A 98 -0.14 -5.90 5.02
C PHE A 98 0.06 -5.60 6.52
N ASP A 99 0.58 -6.56 7.29
CA ASP A 99 0.79 -6.41 8.73
C ASP A 99 1.82 -5.32 9.05
N VAL A 100 2.96 -5.30 8.32
CA VAL A 100 3.99 -4.26 8.45
C VAL A 100 3.40 -2.88 8.17
N LEU A 101 2.65 -2.73 7.09
CA LEU A 101 2.04 -1.45 6.72
C LEU A 101 1.10 -0.92 7.81
N LEU A 102 0.27 -1.79 8.42
CA LEU A 102 -0.60 -1.41 9.54
C LEU A 102 0.20 -1.00 10.78
N SER A 103 1.31 -1.68 11.07
CA SER A 103 2.19 -1.36 12.20
C SER A 103 2.90 0.01 12.08
N LEU A 104 3.00 0.58 10.87
CA LEU A 104 3.62 1.90 10.65
C LEU A 104 2.81 3.05 11.25
N ASN A 105 1.60 2.79 11.75
CA ASN A 105 0.80 3.73 12.51
C ASN A 105 0.22 3.05 13.75
N LYS A 106 0.46 3.63 14.93
CA LYS A 106 -0.08 3.11 16.21
C LYS A 106 -1.60 3.03 16.21
N ASP A 107 -2.28 4.00 15.59
CA ASP A 107 -3.75 3.99 15.45
C ASP A 107 -4.20 2.93 14.43
N GLY A 108 -3.31 2.62 13.48
CA GLY A 108 -3.30 1.50 12.51
C GLY A 108 -3.59 0.16 13.15
N TYR A 109 -2.63 -0.19 14.00
CA TYR A 109 -2.53 -1.44 14.72
C TYR A 109 -3.69 -1.63 15.70
N ASN A 110 -4.05 -0.59 16.46
CA ASN A 110 -5.07 -0.69 17.50
C ASN A 110 -6.50 -0.91 16.97
N LEU A 111 -6.80 -0.59 15.70
CA LEU A 111 -8.15 -0.79 15.14
C LEU A 111 -8.37 -2.18 14.51
N TYR A 112 -7.29 -2.89 14.16
CA TYR A 112 -7.36 -4.20 13.50
C TYR A 112 -7.03 -5.36 14.45
N PHE A 113 -6.33 -5.08 15.55
CA PHE A 113 -5.95 -6.08 16.56
C PHE A 113 -6.66 -5.89 17.92
N SER A 114 -7.73 -5.09 17.94
CA SER A 114 -8.65 -4.94 19.08
C SER A 114 -9.84 -5.89 19.00
#